data_AF-A0A452ZLI0-F1
#
_entry.id   AF-A0A452ZLI0-F1
#
_cell.length_a   1.000
_cell.length_b   1.000
_cell.length_c   1.000
_cell.angle_alpha   90.00
_cell.angle_beta   90.00
_cell.angle_gamma   90.00
#
_symmetry.space_group_name_H-M   'P 1'
#
loop_
_entity.id
_entity.type
_entity.pdbx_description
1 polymer ?
#
loop_
_entity_poly.entity_id
_entity_poly.type
_entity_poly.pdbx_seq_one_letter_code
_entity_poly.pdbx_strand_id
1 'polypeptide(L)'
;LHIGVNFWRTVNISSPFAAKFVEVIVVVPDDYVQVCLINTGAGTPFISGLDLRPLKKTMYPQVTAAQGLVLLTRFNFGGDENTGIRYPDDPHDRMWFPWVNSSSWTEISTTRRVKYEADSPFEAPMAVMQTAIRPRNASHNIEFDWEPQPQANDPSPGYIIIMHFSELQLLPSNAVREFYINLNGKLLNRDVMRPPYLYGQASYNTFAIRKSYYIVSLNATANSTLPPIINALELFSVIPTTNLSTNSQDVSAILVIKAKYQVHKNWMGDPCGPGTVMVWDSLTCSYAIASPPRITRV
;
A
#
# COMPACT_ATOMS: atom_id res chain seq x y z
N LEU A 1 -9.56 -5.75 -11.23
CA LEU A 1 -9.24 -4.32 -11.44
C LEU A 1 -7.85 -4.23 -12.04
N HIS A 2 -7.69 -3.32 -12.99
CA HIS A 2 -6.42 -3.06 -13.66
C HIS A 2 -6.08 -1.58 -13.61
N ILE A 3 -4.78 -1.31 -13.55
CA ILE A 3 -4.18 0.01 -13.74
C ILE A 3 -3.39 0.00 -15.05
N GLY A 4 -3.90 0.73 -16.03
CA GLY A 4 -3.58 0.49 -17.44
C GLY A 4 -3.88 -0.98 -17.80
N VAL A 5 -2.84 -1.66 -18.27
CA VAL A 5 -2.86 -3.07 -18.65
C VAL A 5 -2.37 -4.00 -17.53
N ASN A 6 -2.08 -3.48 -16.34
CA ASN A 6 -1.53 -4.26 -15.24
C ASN A 6 -2.63 -4.63 -14.26
N PHE A 7 -2.81 -5.93 -14.01
CA PHE A 7 -3.76 -6.43 -13.02
C PHE A 7 -3.26 -6.11 -11.61
N TRP A 8 -4.13 -5.54 -10.76
CA TRP A 8 -3.76 -5.24 -9.38
C TRP A 8 -4.45 -6.11 -8.32
N ARG A 9 -5.68 -6.58 -8.56
CA ARG A 9 -6.60 -7.10 -7.52
C ARG A 9 -7.95 -7.51 -8.10
N THR A 10 -8.47 -8.63 -7.61
CA THR A 10 -9.88 -9.00 -7.73
C THR A 10 -10.66 -8.47 -6.54
N VAL A 11 -11.80 -7.81 -6.79
CA VAL A 11 -12.68 -7.31 -5.74
C VAL A 11 -13.88 -8.26 -5.62
N ASN A 12 -14.11 -8.77 -4.42
CA ASN A 12 -15.27 -9.60 -4.10
C ASN A 12 -16.17 -8.86 -3.10
N ILE A 13 -17.44 -8.70 -3.47
CA ILE A 13 -18.48 -8.06 -2.67
C ILE A 13 -19.55 -9.11 -2.41
N SER A 14 -19.53 -9.68 -1.20
CA SER A 14 -20.46 -10.74 -0.79
C SER A 14 -21.70 -10.22 -0.05
N SER A 15 -21.74 -8.93 0.29
CA SER A 15 -22.85 -8.30 1.03
C SER A 15 -23.14 -6.90 0.48
N PRO A 16 -24.43 -6.50 0.35
CA PRO A 16 -24.82 -5.21 -0.22
C PRO A 16 -24.38 -4.01 0.62
N PHE A 17 -24.08 -4.21 1.92
CA PHE A 17 -23.63 -3.15 2.82
C PHE A 17 -22.10 -3.11 3.00
N ALA A 18 -21.36 -4.00 2.34
CA ALA A 18 -19.91 -4.06 2.46
C ALA A 18 -19.25 -2.94 1.64
N ALA A 19 -18.66 -1.96 2.31
CA ALA A 19 -17.73 -1.04 1.68
C ALA A 19 -16.38 -1.75 1.43
N LYS A 20 -15.85 -1.63 0.20
CA LYS A 20 -14.53 -2.13 -0.17
C LYS A 20 -13.67 -0.99 -0.68
N PHE A 21 -12.62 -0.68 0.07
CA PHE A 21 -11.59 0.27 -0.32
C PHE A 21 -10.40 -0.50 -0.86
N VAL A 22 -9.89 -0.07 -2.00
CA VAL A 22 -8.68 -0.61 -2.62
C VAL A 22 -7.78 0.55 -2.98
N GLU A 23 -6.50 0.42 -2.70
CA GLU A 23 -5.49 1.44 -2.97
C GLU A 23 -4.31 0.79 -3.67
N VAL A 24 -3.79 1.50 -4.68
CA VAL A 24 -2.51 1.18 -5.32
C VAL A 24 -1.64 2.42 -5.33
N ILE A 25 -0.33 2.20 -5.31
CA ILE A 25 0.68 3.21 -5.60
C ILE A 25 1.51 2.72 -6.79
N VAL A 26 1.55 3.50 -7.85
CA VAL A 26 2.23 3.17 -9.11
C VAL A 26 2.90 4.40 -9.70
N VAL A 27 3.91 4.18 -10.54
CA VAL A 27 4.41 5.22 -11.45
C VAL A 27 3.47 5.28 -12.66
N VAL A 28 2.99 6.49 -12.99
CA VAL A 28 2.27 6.76 -14.23
C VAL A 28 3.25 7.41 -15.21
N PRO A 29 3.66 6.73 -16.29
CA PRO A 29 4.68 7.25 -17.21
C PRO A 29 4.15 8.30 -18.19
N ASP A 30 2.85 8.27 -18.47
CA ASP A 30 2.17 9.14 -19.43
C ASP A 30 1.36 10.24 -18.71
N ASP A 31 0.78 11.16 -19.47
CA ASP A 31 -0.10 12.23 -18.97
C ASP A 31 -1.52 11.75 -18.61
N TYR A 32 -1.80 10.47 -18.84
CA TYR A 32 -3.06 9.82 -18.49
C TYR A 32 -2.85 8.49 -17.77
N VAL A 33 -3.87 8.07 -17.04
CA VAL A 33 -3.95 6.73 -16.44
C VAL A 33 -5.34 6.16 -16.65
N GLN A 34 -5.40 4.88 -17.00
CA GLN A 34 -6.68 4.17 -17.19
C GLN A 34 -6.91 3.22 -16.02
N VAL A 35 -8.11 3.27 -15.43
CA VAL A 35 -8.54 2.28 -14.44
C VAL A 35 -9.61 1.41 -15.09
N CYS A 36 -9.35 0.12 -15.23
CA CYS A 36 -10.24 -0.80 -15.93
C CYS A 36 -10.85 -1.84 -14.99
N LEU A 37 -12.17 -1.98 -15.07
CA LEU A 37 -12.95 -2.97 -14.35
C LEU A 37 -13.27 -4.13 -15.31
N ILE A 38 -12.71 -5.30 -15.04
CA ILE A 38 -12.93 -6.50 -15.84
C ILE A 38 -13.96 -7.38 -15.16
N ASN A 39 -14.98 -7.78 -15.93
CA ASN A 39 -15.98 -8.74 -15.48
C ASN A 39 -15.39 -10.15 -15.47
N THR A 40 -15.41 -10.82 -14.32
CA THR A 40 -14.96 -12.20 -14.16
C THR A 40 -16.09 -13.22 -14.27
N GLY A 41 -17.24 -12.82 -14.84
CA GLY A 41 -18.43 -13.66 -15.02
C GLY A 41 -19.40 -13.68 -13.83
N ALA A 42 -19.16 -12.86 -12.79
CA ALA A 42 -19.90 -12.90 -11.53
C ALA A 42 -20.85 -11.69 -11.31
N GLY A 43 -21.10 -10.89 -12.35
CA GLY A 43 -21.99 -9.73 -12.27
C GLY A 43 -21.49 -8.54 -13.09
N THR A 44 -22.07 -7.36 -12.89
CA THR A 44 -21.64 -6.13 -13.55
C THR A 44 -20.60 -5.43 -12.67
N PRO A 45 -19.36 -5.22 -13.14
CA PRO A 45 -18.37 -4.45 -12.38
C PRO A 45 -18.82 -3.00 -12.19
N PHE A 46 -18.60 -2.44 -11.01
CA PHE A 46 -18.93 -1.05 -10.71
C PHE A 46 -17.88 -0.40 -9.79
N ILE A 47 -17.85 0.94 -9.79
CA ILE A 47 -17.03 1.76 -8.92
C ILE A 47 -17.89 2.92 -8.40
N SER A 48 -17.90 3.15 -7.09
CA SER A 48 -18.68 4.23 -6.47
C SER A 48 -17.87 5.51 -6.30
N GLY A 49 -16.54 5.43 -6.30
CA GLY A 49 -15.64 6.56 -6.18
C GLY A 49 -14.23 6.21 -6.64
N LEU A 50 -13.54 7.17 -7.26
CA LEU A 50 -12.17 7.04 -7.73
C LEU A 50 -11.41 8.30 -7.34
N ASP A 51 -10.46 8.15 -6.41
CA ASP A 51 -9.60 9.24 -5.94
C ASP A 51 -8.20 9.07 -6.53
N LEU A 52 -7.70 10.12 -7.18
CA LEU A 52 -6.32 10.21 -7.66
C LEU A 52 -5.56 11.19 -6.76
N ARG A 53 -4.50 10.71 -6.12
CA ARG A 53 -3.67 11.49 -5.19
C ARG A 53 -2.21 11.47 -5.66
N PRO A 54 -1.67 12.59 -6.17
CA PRO A 54 -0.27 12.66 -6.54
C PRO A 54 0.61 12.62 -5.28
N LEU A 55 1.64 11.78 -5.30
CA LEU A 55 2.63 11.68 -4.23
C LEU A 55 3.97 12.25 -4.70
N LYS A 56 4.82 12.63 -3.73
CA LYS A 56 6.21 13.02 -4.04
C LYS A 56 6.96 11.81 -4.58
N LYS A 57 7.85 12.02 -5.56
CA LYS A 57 8.68 10.95 -6.15
C LYS A 57 9.57 10.24 -5.13
N THR A 58 9.91 10.92 -4.02
CA THR A 58 10.72 10.37 -2.93
C THR A 58 9.92 9.48 -1.97
N MET A 59 8.59 9.51 -2.04
CA MET A 59 7.74 8.67 -1.20
C MET A 59 7.64 7.25 -1.74
N TYR A 60 7.57 6.28 -0.83
CA TYR A 60 7.47 4.85 -1.15
C TYR A 60 8.56 4.40 -2.15
N PRO A 61 9.84 4.41 -1.76
CA PRO A 61 10.97 4.13 -2.67
C PRO A 61 10.94 2.74 -3.32
N GLN A 62 10.07 1.85 -2.85
CA GLN A 62 9.82 0.53 -3.44
C GLN A 62 8.97 0.60 -4.73
N VAL A 63 8.33 1.73 -5.01
CA VAL A 63 7.53 1.95 -6.22
C VAL A 63 8.47 2.36 -7.37
N THR A 64 8.43 1.61 -8.48
CA THR A 64 9.23 1.87 -9.67
C THR A 64 8.35 1.75 -10.92
N ALA A 65 8.89 2.06 -12.10
CA ALA A 65 8.17 1.84 -13.36
C ALA A 65 7.77 0.37 -13.57
N ALA A 66 8.48 -0.58 -12.95
CA ALA A 66 8.25 -2.02 -13.07
C ALA A 66 7.51 -2.64 -11.87
N GLN A 67 7.29 -1.88 -10.79
CA GLN A 67 6.68 -2.39 -9.56
C GLN A 67 5.76 -1.36 -8.90
N GLY A 68 4.52 -1.76 -8.65
CA GLY A 68 3.54 -1.03 -7.83
C GLY A 68 3.35 -1.66 -6.45
N LEU A 69 2.72 -0.92 -5.54
CA LEU A 69 2.32 -1.36 -4.21
C LEU A 69 0.79 -1.37 -4.11
N VAL A 70 0.21 -2.50 -3.69
CA VAL A 70 -1.22 -2.63 -3.40
C VAL A 70 -1.39 -2.67 -1.88
N LEU A 71 -2.19 -1.77 -1.34
CA LEU A 71 -2.42 -1.70 0.10
C LEU A 71 -3.23 -2.92 0.58
N LEU A 72 -2.73 -3.58 1.61
CA LEU A 72 -3.51 -4.54 2.39
C LEU A 72 -4.17 -3.85 3.57
N THR A 73 -3.37 -3.15 4.36
CA THR A 73 -3.85 -2.41 5.53
C THR A 73 -2.91 -1.27 5.90
N ARG A 74 -3.50 -0.24 6.50
CA ARG A 74 -2.82 0.93 7.04
C ARG A 74 -3.43 1.23 8.41
N PHE A 75 -2.69 0.93 9.45
CA PHE A 75 -3.14 0.99 10.83
C PHE A 75 -2.53 2.17 11.58
N ASN A 76 -3.36 2.86 12.34
CA ASN A 76 -2.97 3.76 13.42
C ASN A 76 -3.12 3.01 14.75
N PHE A 77 -2.04 2.89 15.52
CA PHE A 77 -2.09 2.25 16.83
C PHE A 77 -2.35 3.28 17.94
N GLY A 78 -3.26 2.93 18.85
CA GLY A 78 -3.64 3.80 19.96
C GLY A 78 -4.50 5.01 19.57
N GLY A 79 -5.04 5.01 18.34
CA GLY A 79 -6.09 5.92 17.94
C GLY A 79 -7.46 5.47 18.45
N ASP A 80 -8.44 6.39 18.45
CA ASP A 80 -9.83 6.08 18.80
C ASP A 80 -10.43 5.05 17.83
N GLU A 81 -10.99 3.97 18.37
CA GLU A 81 -11.58 2.83 17.64
C GLU A 81 -12.60 3.25 16.58
N ASN A 82 -13.28 4.38 16.76
CA ASN A 82 -14.33 4.84 15.86
C ASN A 82 -13.88 5.90 14.85
N THR A 83 -12.61 6.33 14.93
CA THR A 83 -12.14 7.51 14.20
C THR A 83 -10.95 7.16 13.32
N GLY A 84 -11.21 7.05 12.01
CA GLY A 84 -10.15 6.98 11.00
C GLY A 84 -9.51 8.35 10.76
N ILE A 85 -8.21 8.37 10.47
CA ILE A 85 -7.48 9.60 10.11
C ILE A 85 -7.34 9.66 8.58
N ARG A 86 -7.69 10.80 8.00
CA ARG A 86 -7.61 11.09 6.55
C ARG A 86 -7.39 12.60 6.35
N TYR A 87 -7.61 13.14 5.15
CA TYR A 87 -7.60 14.59 4.94
C TYR A 87 -8.63 15.30 5.85
N PRO A 88 -8.31 16.45 6.46
CA PRO A 88 -7.11 17.28 6.25
C PRO A 88 -5.88 16.90 7.11
N ASP A 89 -6.00 15.96 8.04
CA ASP A 89 -4.90 15.58 8.95
C ASP A 89 -3.78 14.82 8.23
N ASP A 90 -4.13 14.02 7.22
CA ASP A 90 -3.17 13.49 6.24
C ASP A 90 -3.22 14.31 4.93
N PRO A 91 -2.19 15.12 4.62
CA PRO A 91 -2.12 15.89 3.38
C PRO A 91 -2.11 15.03 2.12
N HIS A 92 -1.72 13.76 2.23
CA HIS A 92 -1.72 12.78 1.13
C HIS A 92 -3.06 12.04 1.02
N ASP A 93 -4.04 12.37 1.86
CA ASP A 93 -5.40 11.83 1.88
C ASP A 93 -5.46 10.30 2.02
N ARG A 94 -4.44 9.70 2.65
CA ARG A 94 -4.42 8.27 2.97
C ARG A 94 -5.35 7.99 4.14
N MET A 95 -6.06 6.86 4.07
CA MET A 95 -6.91 6.39 5.15
C MET A 95 -6.11 5.55 6.14
N TRP A 96 -6.04 6.02 7.38
CA TRP A 96 -5.49 5.29 8.52
C TRP A 96 -6.61 4.80 9.40
N PHE A 97 -6.67 3.49 9.61
CA PHE A 97 -7.70 2.87 10.44
C PHE A 97 -7.14 2.55 11.82
N PRO A 98 -7.88 2.82 12.90
CA PRO A 98 -7.44 2.46 14.23
C PRO A 98 -7.32 0.92 14.34
N TRP A 99 -6.26 0.46 15.00
CA TRP A 99 -6.19 -0.91 15.48
C TRP A 99 -6.00 -0.91 16.99
N VAL A 100 -7.04 -1.35 17.68
CA VAL A 100 -7.09 -1.39 19.14
C VAL A 100 -7.30 -2.82 19.61
N ASN A 101 -6.58 -3.17 20.68
CA ASN A 101 -6.75 -4.42 21.41
C ASN A 101 -6.48 -4.14 22.89
N SER A 102 -7.50 -3.64 23.59
CA SER A 102 -7.41 -3.26 25.01
C SER A 102 -7.07 -4.42 25.95
N SER A 103 -7.25 -5.66 25.51
CA SER A 103 -6.85 -6.85 26.29
C SER A 103 -5.34 -7.04 26.32
N SER A 104 -4.65 -6.69 25.22
CA SER A 104 -3.23 -6.98 24.99
C SER A 104 -2.34 -5.73 25.10
N TRP A 105 -2.90 -4.57 24.81
CA TRP A 105 -2.15 -3.32 24.67
C TRP A 105 -2.62 -2.24 25.63
N THR A 106 -1.72 -1.31 25.92
CA THR A 106 -1.99 -0.05 26.58
C THR A 106 -1.63 1.07 25.63
N GLU A 107 -2.55 2.00 25.45
CA GLU A 107 -2.39 3.14 24.56
C GLU A 107 -1.54 4.22 25.22
N ILE A 108 -0.78 4.93 24.39
CA ILE A 108 0.04 6.07 24.77
C ILE A 108 -0.27 7.17 23.77
N SER A 109 -0.48 8.38 24.26
CA SER A 109 -0.73 9.53 23.40
C SER A 109 0.02 10.77 23.89
N THR A 110 0.15 11.75 23.00
CA THR A 110 0.70 13.06 23.31
C THR A 110 0.00 14.13 22.48
N THR A 111 -0.20 15.31 23.08
CA THR A 111 -0.66 16.50 22.34
C THR A 111 0.50 17.31 21.77
N ARG A 112 1.74 16.94 22.10
CA ARG A 112 2.93 17.62 21.59
C ARG A 112 3.14 17.29 20.12
N ARG A 113 3.72 18.24 19.39
CA ARG A 113 4.06 18.08 17.97
C ARG A 113 5.13 17.00 17.80
N VAL A 114 4.82 15.98 17.01
CA VAL A 114 5.79 15.02 16.47
C VAL A 114 6.31 15.53 15.13
N LYS A 115 7.63 15.48 14.95
CA LYS A 115 8.32 15.98 13.75
C LYS A 115 8.85 14.84 12.92
N TYR A 116 9.35 15.15 11.72
CA TYR A 116 10.12 14.23 10.89
C TYR A 116 11.41 14.89 10.48
N GLU A 117 12.41 14.07 10.16
CA GLU A 117 13.55 14.52 9.36
C GLU A 117 13.09 15.01 7.99
N ALA A 118 13.87 15.91 7.40
CA ALA A 118 13.65 16.31 6.01
C ALA A 118 13.69 15.07 5.10
N ASP A 119 12.81 15.04 4.09
CA ASP A 119 12.74 13.97 3.08
C ASP A 119 12.38 12.55 3.60
N SER A 120 11.68 12.45 4.74
CA SER A 120 11.12 11.19 5.22
C SER A 120 10.28 10.49 4.11
N PRO A 121 10.57 9.22 3.75
CA PRO A 121 10.01 8.57 2.56
C PRO A 121 8.53 8.15 2.68
N PHE A 122 7.89 8.40 3.82
CA PHE A 122 6.49 8.00 4.05
C PHE A 122 5.63 9.09 4.67
N GLU A 123 6.21 10.08 5.35
CA GLU A 123 5.48 11.25 5.86
C GLU A 123 4.14 10.91 6.54
N ALA A 124 4.08 9.93 7.45
CA ALA A 124 2.83 9.64 8.15
C ALA A 124 2.36 10.88 8.94
N PRO A 125 1.05 11.14 9.02
CA PRO A 125 0.55 12.39 9.57
C PRO A 125 0.80 12.50 11.08
N MET A 126 0.89 13.74 11.57
CA MET A 126 1.16 14.00 12.99
C MET A 126 0.14 13.32 13.91
N ALA A 127 -1.14 13.35 13.54
CA ALA A 127 -2.21 12.73 14.31
C ALA A 127 -2.01 11.21 14.50
N VAL A 128 -1.46 10.52 13.50
CA VAL A 128 -1.09 9.09 13.59
C VAL A 128 0.13 8.89 14.48
N MET A 129 1.14 9.76 14.35
CA MET A 129 2.34 9.66 15.16
C MET A 129 2.17 10.12 16.60
N GLN A 130 1.08 10.80 16.94
CA GLN A 130 0.76 11.25 18.29
C GLN A 130 0.14 10.15 19.16
N THR A 131 -0.14 8.98 18.58
CA THR A 131 -0.63 7.80 19.28
C THR A 131 0.31 6.63 19.08
N ALA A 132 0.34 5.74 20.06
CA ALA A 132 1.10 4.49 20.03
C ALA A 132 0.46 3.47 20.96
N ILE A 133 0.88 2.22 20.81
CA ILE A 133 0.62 1.16 21.80
C ILE A 133 1.92 0.71 22.47
N ARG A 134 1.77 0.13 23.65
CA ARG A 134 2.74 -0.78 24.26
C ARG A 134 2.02 -2.05 24.75
N PRO A 135 2.73 -3.16 24.99
CA PRO A 135 2.21 -4.31 25.71
C PRO A 135 1.64 -3.89 27.08
N ARG A 136 0.49 -4.45 27.45
CA ARG A 136 -0.12 -4.23 28.77
C ARG A 136 0.71 -4.86 29.88
N ASN A 137 1.27 -6.05 29.63
CA ASN A 137 2.30 -6.65 30.46
C ASN A 137 3.67 -6.22 29.92
N ALA A 138 4.46 -5.51 30.74
CA ALA A 138 5.77 -4.99 30.33
C ALA A 138 6.77 -6.08 29.91
N SER A 139 6.56 -7.33 30.33
CA SER A 139 7.40 -8.47 29.92
C SER A 139 7.00 -9.09 28.58
N HIS A 140 5.88 -8.67 27.97
CA HIS A 140 5.42 -9.20 26.70
C HIS A 140 5.98 -8.40 25.51
N ASN A 141 5.93 -9.03 24.34
CA ASN A 141 6.25 -8.42 23.05
C ASN A 141 4.99 -7.84 22.40
N ILE A 142 5.16 -7.03 21.36
CA ILE A 142 4.08 -6.74 20.40
C ILE A 142 4.25 -7.71 19.24
N GLU A 143 3.18 -8.42 18.89
CA GLU A 143 3.17 -9.38 17.79
C GLU A 143 1.93 -9.17 16.92
N PHE A 144 2.11 -9.30 15.61
CA PHE A 144 1.02 -9.35 14.64
C PHE A 144 1.42 -10.24 13.47
N ASP A 145 0.42 -10.88 12.90
CA ASP A 145 0.60 -11.93 11.93
C ASP A 145 -0.40 -11.83 10.77
N TRP A 146 -0.03 -12.43 9.64
CA TRP A 146 -0.91 -12.60 8.51
C TRP A 146 -0.47 -13.75 7.61
N GLU A 147 -1.45 -14.27 6.88
CA GLU A 147 -1.23 -15.19 5.79
C GLU A 147 -1.05 -14.42 4.47
N PRO A 148 -0.17 -14.89 3.56
CA PRO A 148 -0.13 -14.38 2.20
C PRO A 148 -1.52 -14.45 1.56
N GLN A 149 -1.83 -13.50 0.67
CA GLN A 149 -3.08 -13.47 -0.09
C GLN A 149 -2.80 -13.75 -1.58
N PRO A 150 -2.64 -15.03 -1.98
CA PRO A 150 -2.41 -15.40 -3.38
C PRO A 150 -3.43 -14.79 -4.32
N GLN A 151 -2.95 -14.35 -5.48
CA GLN A 151 -3.79 -13.93 -6.59
C GLN A 151 -3.52 -14.82 -7.81
N ALA A 152 -4.45 -14.85 -8.76
CA ALA A 152 -4.38 -15.74 -9.92
C ALA A 152 -3.08 -15.59 -10.74
N ASN A 153 -2.51 -14.38 -10.76
CA ASN A 153 -1.25 -14.06 -11.45
C ASN A 153 -0.03 -13.90 -10.52
N ASP A 154 -0.22 -13.93 -9.19
CA ASP A 154 0.87 -13.96 -8.20
C ASP A 154 0.49 -14.94 -7.08
N PRO A 155 0.80 -16.24 -7.23
CA PRO A 155 0.44 -17.26 -6.25
C PRO A 155 1.26 -17.16 -4.95
N SER A 156 2.31 -16.34 -4.89
CA SER A 156 3.19 -16.23 -3.72
C SER A 156 3.57 -14.78 -3.43
N PRO A 157 2.60 -13.89 -3.14
CA PRO A 157 2.80 -12.44 -3.12
C PRO A 157 3.91 -11.99 -2.17
N GLY A 158 4.67 -10.99 -2.62
CA GLY A 158 5.73 -10.36 -1.84
C GLY A 158 5.23 -9.13 -1.12
N TYR A 159 5.71 -8.92 0.11
CA TYR A 159 5.23 -7.87 0.99
C TYR A 159 6.27 -6.80 1.30
N ILE A 160 5.80 -5.56 1.37
CA ILE A 160 6.50 -4.40 1.95
C ILE A 160 5.79 -4.05 3.26
N ILE A 161 6.56 -4.05 4.34
CA ILE A 161 6.13 -3.75 5.70
C ILE A 161 6.79 -2.43 6.08
N ILE A 162 6.01 -1.44 6.48
CA ILE A 162 6.50 -0.14 6.94
C ILE A 162 5.94 0.09 8.34
N MET A 163 6.80 0.09 9.34
CA MET A 163 6.43 0.34 10.74
C MET A 163 6.93 1.72 11.16
N HIS A 164 6.05 2.49 11.79
CA HIS A 164 6.31 3.86 12.21
C HIS A 164 6.45 3.94 13.73
N PHE A 165 7.47 4.68 14.18
CA PHE A 165 7.87 4.80 15.58
C PHE A 165 8.16 6.25 15.95
N SER A 166 7.74 6.65 17.15
CA SER A 166 8.13 7.89 17.83
C SER A 166 7.98 7.65 19.32
N GLU A 167 8.98 8.03 20.11
CA GLU A 167 8.83 8.05 21.57
C GLU A 167 7.98 9.26 21.97
N LEU A 168 6.87 9.01 22.64
CA LEU A 168 5.86 10.04 22.99
C LEU A 168 6.05 10.56 24.42
N GLN A 169 6.75 9.81 25.25
CA GLN A 169 6.98 10.10 26.66
C GLN A 169 8.41 10.59 26.86
N LEU A 170 8.59 11.65 27.64
CA LEU A 170 9.94 12.07 28.03
C LEU A 170 10.47 11.05 29.04
N LEU A 171 11.42 10.23 28.60
CA LEU A 171 11.97 9.17 29.43
C LEU A 171 12.95 9.73 30.48
N PRO A 172 12.91 9.25 31.74
CA PRO A 172 13.96 9.50 32.71
C PRO A 172 15.34 9.04 32.21
N SER A 173 16.42 9.62 32.72
CA SER A 173 17.79 9.33 32.27
C SER A 173 18.24 7.87 32.44
N ASN A 174 17.62 7.12 33.36
CA ASN A 174 17.88 5.71 33.60
C ASN A 174 16.91 4.78 32.85
N ALA A 175 15.93 5.33 32.14
CA ALA A 175 14.96 4.54 31.39
C ALA A 175 15.40 4.42 29.93
N VAL A 176 15.44 3.20 29.43
CA VAL A 176 15.82 2.89 28.06
C VAL A 176 14.70 2.13 27.40
N ARG A 177 14.26 2.58 26.22
CA ARG A 177 13.40 1.82 25.33
C ARG A 177 14.18 1.42 24.09
N GLU A 178 14.49 0.14 24.00
CA GLU A 178 15.15 -0.41 22.83
C GLU A 178 14.65 -1.83 22.53
N PHE A 179 14.44 -2.14 21.25
CA PHE A 179 13.88 -3.42 20.86
C PHE A 179 14.33 -3.86 19.47
N TYR A 180 14.31 -5.17 19.25
CA TYR A 180 14.51 -5.80 17.96
C TYR A 180 13.19 -5.89 17.20
N ILE A 181 13.28 -5.77 15.88
CA ILE A 181 12.16 -6.02 14.96
C ILE A 181 12.45 -7.33 14.26
N ASN A 182 11.61 -8.34 14.49
CA ASN A 182 11.78 -9.67 13.93
C ASN A 182 10.67 -9.99 12.94
N LEU A 183 11.00 -10.81 11.94
CA LEU A 183 10.06 -11.48 11.07
C LEU A 183 10.34 -13.00 11.14
N ASN A 184 9.34 -13.77 11.56
CA ASN A 184 9.41 -15.22 11.73
C ASN A 184 10.60 -15.66 12.60
N GLY A 185 10.80 -14.96 13.73
CA GLY A 185 11.88 -15.24 14.69
C GLY A 185 13.29 -14.83 14.23
N LYS A 186 13.43 -14.14 13.09
CA LYS A 186 14.72 -13.63 12.60
C LYS A 186 14.68 -12.10 12.53
N LEU A 187 15.82 -11.46 12.79
CA LEU A 187 15.95 -10.01 12.67
C LEU A 187 15.54 -9.55 11.25
N LEU A 188 14.55 -8.66 11.19
CA LEU A 188 14.15 -8.00 9.95
C LEU A 188 15.18 -6.93 9.57
N ASN A 189 15.67 -6.19 10.57
CA ASN A 189 16.73 -5.19 10.44
C ASN A 189 17.86 -5.49 11.43
N ARG A 190 19.09 -5.16 11.04
CA ARG A 190 20.27 -5.38 11.88
C ARG A 190 20.34 -4.42 13.06
N ASP A 191 19.82 -3.21 12.88
CA ASP A 191 19.88 -2.15 13.88
C ASP A 191 18.78 -2.33 14.94
N VAL A 192 19.14 -2.03 16.19
CA VAL A 192 18.19 -1.95 17.30
C VAL A 192 17.32 -0.72 17.13
N MET A 193 16.00 -0.88 17.27
CA MET A 193 15.07 0.24 17.22
C MET A 193 15.12 1.01 18.54
N ARG A 194 15.41 2.31 18.46
CA ARG A 194 15.36 3.28 19.55
C ARG A 194 14.53 4.48 19.08
N PRO A 195 13.20 4.47 19.31
CA PRO A 195 12.34 5.53 18.81
C PRO A 195 12.78 6.90 19.34
N PRO A 196 12.98 7.91 18.48
CA PRO A 196 13.43 9.21 18.93
C PRO A 196 12.27 9.99 19.58
N TYR A 197 12.59 10.82 20.57
CA TYR A 197 11.58 11.59 21.30
C TYR A 197 10.93 12.64 20.40
N LEU A 198 9.63 12.51 20.18
CA LEU A 198 8.80 13.37 19.32
C LEU A 198 9.36 13.55 17.89
N TYR A 199 10.05 12.54 17.38
CA TYR A 199 10.43 12.43 15.98
C TYR A 199 9.94 11.10 15.42
N GLY A 200 9.34 11.15 14.22
CA GLY A 200 8.91 9.97 13.49
C GLY A 200 10.08 9.32 12.78
N GLN A 201 10.23 8.01 13.00
CA GLN A 201 11.17 7.14 12.32
C GLN A 201 10.40 5.95 11.73
N ALA A 202 10.79 5.52 10.53
CA ALA A 202 10.22 4.35 9.90
C ALA A 202 11.25 3.21 9.80
N SER A 203 10.78 1.98 10.02
CA SER A 203 11.51 0.75 9.73
C SER A 203 10.79 -0.01 8.64
N TYR A 204 11.49 -0.34 7.56
CA TYR A 204 10.87 -0.95 6.39
C TYR A 204 11.85 -1.83 5.62
N ASN A 205 11.32 -2.79 4.88
CA ASN A 205 12.12 -3.57 3.93
C ASN A 205 12.17 -2.87 2.55
N THR A 206 13.35 -2.89 1.94
CA THR A 206 13.60 -2.30 0.61
C THR A 206 13.07 -3.18 -0.52
N PHE A 207 13.15 -4.51 -0.34
CA PHE A 207 12.70 -5.50 -1.32
C PHE A 207 11.54 -6.31 -0.77
N ALA A 208 10.61 -6.71 -1.64
CA ALA A 208 9.47 -7.53 -1.26
C ALA A 208 9.91 -8.86 -0.63
N ILE A 209 9.41 -9.15 0.57
CA ILE A 209 9.70 -10.40 1.26
C ILE A 209 8.60 -11.40 0.91
N ARG A 210 8.99 -12.61 0.49
CA ARG A 210 8.08 -13.72 0.19
C ARG A 210 8.27 -14.85 1.22
N LYS A 211 7.22 -15.17 1.96
CA LYS A 211 7.11 -16.23 2.98
C LYS A 211 5.75 -16.90 2.87
N SER A 212 5.63 -18.10 3.44
CA SER A 212 4.36 -18.84 3.57
C SER A 212 3.47 -18.31 4.68
N TYR A 213 4.05 -17.62 5.66
CA TYR A 213 3.37 -16.99 6.79
C TYR A 213 4.26 -15.85 7.32
N TYR A 214 3.66 -14.85 7.95
CA TYR A 214 4.38 -13.70 8.51
C TYR A 214 3.98 -13.52 9.97
N ILE A 215 4.99 -13.49 10.84
CA ILE A 215 4.88 -13.12 12.25
C ILE A 215 5.89 -12.02 12.48
N VAL A 216 5.41 -10.80 12.65
CA VAL A 216 6.26 -9.67 13.05
C VAL A 216 6.21 -9.56 14.56
N SER A 217 7.37 -9.52 15.19
CA SER A 217 7.47 -9.33 16.64
C SER A 217 8.46 -8.23 17.01
N LEU A 218 8.05 -7.39 17.96
CA LEU A 218 8.87 -6.35 18.56
C LEU A 218 9.31 -6.84 19.94
N ASN A 219 10.60 -7.09 20.10
CA ASN A 219 11.14 -7.73 21.30
C ASN A 219 12.09 -6.79 22.02
N ALA A 220 11.78 -6.44 23.28
CA ALA A 220 12.70 -5.67 24.11
C ALA A 220 14.08 -6.33 24.16
N THR A 221 15.14 -5.54 24.09
CA THR A 221 16.50 -6.08 24.31
C THR A 221 16.71 -6.35 25.80
N ALA A 222 17.81 -7.05 26.13
CA ALA A 222 18.24 -7.25 27.51
C ALA A 222 18.57 -5.95 28.27
N ASN A 223 18.91 -4.85 27.57
CA ASN A 223 19.20 -3.57 28.22
C ASN A 223 17.97 -2.66 28.34
N SER A 224 16.86 -3.02 27.70
CA SER A 224 15.65 -2.19 27.72
C SER A 224 14.96 -2.30 29.08
N THR A 225 14.68 -1.15 29.70
CA THR A 225 13.90 -1.07 30.94
C THR A 225 12.41 -0.84 30.66
N LEU A 226 12.06 -0.60 29.39
CA LEU A 226 10.71 -0.31 28.93
C LEU A 226 10.31 -1.28 27.82
N PRO A 227 9.01 -1.62 27.69
CA PRO A 227 8.55 -2.51 26.63
C PRO A 227 8.63 -1.84 25.24
N PRO A 228 8.53 -2.58 24.14
CA PRO A 228 8.45 -1.99 22.79
C PRO A 228 7.23 -1.08 22.63
N ILE A 229 7.28 -0.18 21.65
CA ILE A 229 6.15 0.65 21.20
C ILE A 229 6.04 0.61 19.68
N ILE A 230 4.86 0.91 19.15
CA ILE A 230 4.63 1.16 17.72
C ILE A 230 3.51 2.19 17.57
N ASN A 231 3.66 3.10 16.62
CA ASN A 231 2.68 4.16 16.33
C ASN A 231 1.78 3.76 15.16
N ALA A 232 2.36 3.18 14.10
CA ALA A 232 1.60 2.86 12.89
C ALA A 232 2.23 1.71 12.09
N LEU A 233 1.42 1.09 11.24
CA LEU A 233 1.85 0.03 10.32
C LEU A 233 1.19 0.25 8.95
N GLU A 234 1.98 0.19 7.89
CA GLU A 234 1.49 0.04 6.52
C GLU A 234 2.00 -1.30 5.97
N LEU A 235 1.07 -2.08 5.41
CA LEU A 235 1.36 -3.36 4.79
C LEU A 235 0.89 -3.34 3.34
N PHE A 236 1.82 -3.60 2.42
CA PHE A 236 1.56 -3.66 1.00
C PHE A 236 1.98 -5.00 0.43
N SER A 237 1.25 -5.49 -0.56
CA SER A 237 1.75 -6.50 -1.51
C SER A 237 2.29 -5.79 -2.75
N VAL A 238 3.31 -6.37 -3.40
CA VAL A 238 3.84 -5.83 -4.66
C VAL A 238 3.09 -6.39 -5.88
N ILE A 239 2.97 -5.57 -6.92
CA ILE A 239 2.47 -6.01 -8.23
C ILE A 239 3.46 -5.63 -9.34
N PRO A 240 3.62 -6.47 -10.38
CA PRO A 240 4.38 -6.08 -11.55
C PRO A 240 3.60 -5.02 -12.35
N THR A 241 4.30 -3.99 -12.82
CA THR A 241 3.75 -2.96 -13.72
C THR A 241 4.48 -2.93 -15.07
N THR A 242 5.04 -4.07 -15.47
CA THR A 242 5.89 -4.20 -16.65
C THR A 242 5.13 -4.39 -17.96
N ASN A 243 3.82 -4.66 -17.92
CA ASN A 243 3.05 -4.78 -19.15
C ASN A 243 2.92 -3.40 -19.80
N LEU A 244 3.19 -3.35 -21.11
CA LEU A 244 3.16 -2.12 -21.90
C LEU A 244 1.75 -1.92 -22.49
N SER A 245 1.24 -0.70 -22.35
CA SER A 245 0.03 -0.24 -23.03
C SER A 245 0.26 -0.11 -24.54
N THR A 246 -0.84 -0.04 -25.30
CA THR A 246 -0.81 0.26 -26.73
C THR A 246 -0.02 1.54 -26.99
N ASN A 247 0.74 1.59 -28.09
CA ASN A 247 1.49 2.77 -28.48
C ASN A 247 0.62 4.03 -28.47
N SER A 248 1.10 5.09 -27.83
CA SER A 248 0.32 6.30 -27.56
C SER A 248 -0.17 7.02 -28.83
N GLN A 249 0.55 6.92 -29.95
CA GLN A 249 0.11 7.50 -31.23
C GLN A 249 -1.06 6.70 -31.82
N ASP A 250 -1.00 5.37 -31.75
CA ASP A 250 -2.08 4.50 -32.20
C ASP A 250 -3.34 4.70 -31.32
N VAL A 251 -3.16 4.85 -29.99
CA VAL A 251 -4.24 5.19 -29.04
C VAL A 251 -4.88 6.53 -29.41
N SER A 252 -4.08 7.56 -29.65
CA SER A 252 -4.57 8.89 -30.00
C SER A 252 -5.41 8.85 -31.29
N ALA A 253 -4.93 8.13 -32.32
CA ALA A 253 -5.64 7.98 -33.58
C ALA A 253 -6.96 7.22 -33.43
N ILE A 254 -6.96 6.07 -32.73
CA ILE A 254 -8.17 5.24 -32.61
C ILE A 254 -9.23 5.90 -31.72
N LEU A 255 -8.84 6.72 -30.73
CA LEU A 255 -9.78 7.49 -29.92
C LEU A 255 -10.51 8.56 -30.73
N VAL A 256 -9.86 9.18 -31.73
CA VAL A 256 -10.52 10.10 -32.66
C VAL A 256 -11.57 9.37 -33.50
N ILE A 257 -11.26 8.15 -33.98
CA ILE A 257 -12.22 7.30 -34.70
C ILE A 257 -13.39 6.93 -33.79
N LYS A 258 -13.10 6.45 -32.58
CA LYS A 258 -14.10 6.10 -31.56
C LYS A 258 -15.08 7.25 -31.32
N ALA A 259 -14.56 8.47 -31.17
CA ALA A 259 -15.36 9.68 -30.94
C ALA A 259 -16.20 10.05 -32.19
N LYS A 260 -15.58 10.03 -33.38
CA LYS A 260 -16.25 10.37 -34.64
C LYS A 260 -17.44 9.46 -34.94
N TYR A 261 -17.29 8.15 -34.69
CA TYR A 261 -18.32 7.15 -34.97
C TYR A 261 -19.16 6.79 -33.73
N GLN A 262 -18.95 7.46 -32.59
CA GLN A 262 -19.69 7.24 -31.35
C GLN A 262 -19.69 5.76 -30.93
N VAL A 263 -18.53 5.10 -31.00
CA VAL A 263 -18.41 3.69 -30.63
C VAL A 263 -18.37 3.58 -29.10
N HIS A 264 -19.45 3.07 -28.52
CA HIS A 264 -19.60 2.94 -27.07
C HIS A 264 -19.41 1.50 -26.55
N LYS A 265 -19.61 0.49 -27.40
CA LYS A 265 -19.57 -0.92 -27.01
C LYS A 265 -18.26 -1.56 -27.45
N ASN A 266 -17.73 -2.47 -26.63
CA ASN A 266 -16.54 -3.30 -26.89
C ASN A 266 -15.20 -2.56 -27.07
N TRP A 267 -15.20 -1.22 -27.14
CA TRP A 267 -14.01 -0.39 -27.21
C TRP A 267 -13.72 0.28 -25.86
N MET A 268 -13.29 -0.49 -24.86
CA MET A 268 -13.06 0.00 -23.49
C MET A 268 -11.68 -0.39 -22.97
N GLY A 269 -11.03 0.49 -22.20
CA GLY A 269 -9.67 0.26 -21.71
C GLY A 269 -8.60 0.48 -22.78
N ASP A 270 -7.54 -0.31 -22.74
CA ASP A 270 -6.43 -0.26 -23.70
C ASP A 270 -6.82 -0.96 -25.02
N PRO A 271 -6.63 -0.34 -26.21
CA PRO A 271 -7.10 -0.90 -27.49
C PRO A 271 -6.54 -2.28 -27.82
N CYS A 272 -5.27 -2.51 -27.53
CA CYS A 272 -4.56 -3.77 -27.72
C CYS A 272 -4.26 -4.45 -26.38
N GLY A 273 -5.19 -4.36 -25.42
CA GLY A 273 -5.03 -4.78 -24.02
C GLY A 273 -4.33 -6.13 -23.80
N PRO A 274 -3.92 -6.40 -22.55
CA PRO A 274 -3.00 -7.50 -22.24
C PRO A 274 -3.61 -8.86 -22.59
N GLY A 275 -2.93 -9.59 -23.48
CA GLY A 275 -3.40 -10.86 -24.04
C GLY A 275 -4.44 -10.68 -25.14
N THR A 276 -4.51 -11.63 -26.07
CA THR A 276 -5.38 -11.60 -27.27
C THR A 276 -6.89 -11.57 -26.96
N VAL A 277 -7.30 -11.50 -25.69
CA VAL A 277 -8.68 -11.63 -25.21
C VAL A 277 -9.28 -10.28 -24.81
N MET A 278 -8.45 -9.24 -24.60
CA MET A 278 -8.90 -7.90 -24.19
C MET A 278 -8.70 -6.83 -25.28
N VAL A 279 -8.47 -7.27 -26.52
CA VAL A 279 -8.38 -6.38 -27.69
C VAL A 279 -9.78 -5.86 -28.03
N TRP A 280 -9.87 -4.59 -28.38
CA TRP A 280 -11.13 -4.03 -28.87
C TRP A 280 -11.61 -4.78 -30.11
N ASP A 281 -12.92 -5.02 -30.20
CA ASP A 281 -13.52 -5.70 -31.35
C ASP A 281 -13.12 -5.03 -32.66
N SER A 282 -12.87 -5.85 -33.69
CA SER A 282 -12.43 -5.44 -35.03
C SER A 282 -11.02 -4.88 -35.14
N LEU A 283 -10.28 -4.70 -34.04
CA LEU A 283 -8.86 -4.34 -34.10
C LEU A 283 -7.98 -5.58 -34.30
N THR A 284 -6.94 -5.43 -35.11
CA THR A 284 -5.81 -6.36 -35.13
C THR A 284 -4.59 -5.65 -34.55
N CYS A 285 -3.94 -6.30 -33.59
CA CYS A 285 -2.77 -5.77 -32.90
C CYS A 285 -1.55 -6.66 -33.12
N SER A 286 -0.38 -6.03 -33.23
CA SER A 286 0.92 -6.74 -33.22
C SER A 286 1.61 -6.56 -31.88
N TYR A 287 2.22 -7.63 -31.38
CA TYR A 287 2.89 -7.70 -30.08
C TYR A 287 4.37 -8.03 -30.29
N ALA A 288 5.23 -7.02 -30.14
CA ALA A 288 6.68 -7.21 -30.16
C ALA A 288 7.23 -7.26 -28.72
N ILE A 289 8.28 -8.05 -28.51
CA ILE A 289 8.91 -8.18 -27.19
C ILE A 289 9.44 -6.82 -26.74
N ALA A 290 9.18 -6.48 -25.48
CA ALA A 290 9.63 -5.23 -24.84
C ALA A 290 9.25 -3.95 -25.61
N SER A 291 8.19 -4.00 -26.43
CA SER A 291 7.68 -2.86 -27.18
C SER A 291 6.18 -2.69 -26.96
N PRO A 292 5.67 -1.45 -26.93
CA PRO A 292 4.23 -1.19 -26.89
C PRO A 292 3.51 -1.90 -28.06
N PRO A 293 2.38 -2.59 -27.81
CA PRO A 293 1.54 -3.12 -28.88
C PRO A 293 1.15 -2.05 -29.90
N ARG A 294 1.04 -2.44 -31.16
CA ARG A 294 0.66 -1.55 -32.27
C ARG A 294 -0.66 -2.01 -32.89
N ILE A 295 -1.51 -1.06 -33.26
CA ILE A 295 -2.72 -1.33 -34.05
C ILE A 295 -2.27 -1.46 -35.52
N THR A 296 -2.44 -2.65 -36.11
CA THR A 296 -2.06 -2.92 -37.50
C THR A 296 -3.26 -2.90 -38.45
N ARG A 297 -4.48 -3.04 -37.92
CA ARG A 297 -5.72 -2.96 -38.70
C ARG A 297 -6.92 -2.53 -37.84
N VAL A 298 -7.83 -1.79 -38.45
CA VAL A 298 -9.16 -1.37 -37.95
C VAL A 298 -10.24 -1.90 -38.89
#